data_AF-A0A9D1Z9N6-F1
#
_entry.id   AF-A0A9D1Z9N6-F1
#
_cell.length_a   1.000
_cell.length_b   1.000
_cell.length_c   1.000
_cell.angle_alpha   90.00
_cell.angle_beta   90.00
_cell.angle_gamma   90.00
#
_symmetry.space_group_name_H-M   'P 1'
#
loop_
_entity.id
_entity.type
_entity.pdbx_description
1 polymer ?
#
loop_
_entity_poly.entity_id
_entity_poly.type
_entity_poly.pdbx_seq_one_letter_code
_entity_poly.pdbx_strand_id
1 'polypeptide(L)'
;MYPYLTMGDDIEVVHSELIRDKGIDKVFVHFERPTEDGFDSARCELPSYTWTEWEGHFSTDELAEFEAFLSNNAHLIYRYAASGGVKVT
;
A
#
# COMPACT_ATOMS: atom_id res chain seq x y z
N MET A 1 3.46 5.47 8.87
CA MET A 1 3.42 4.39 7.86
C MET A 1 4.43 3.33 8.26
N TYR A 2 4.13 2.06 8.02
CA TYR A 2 4.97 0.91 8.34
C TYR A 2 5.42 0.24 7.04
N PRO A 3 6.72 -0.02 6.86
CA PRO A 3 7.21 -0.78 5.72
C PRO A 3 6.63 -2.19 5.69
N TYR A 4 6.26 -2.65 4.49
CA TYR A 4 5.82 -4.01 4.25
C TYR A 4 6.87 -4.80 3.47
N LEU A 5 7.20 -4.32 2.26
CA LEU A 5 8.22 -4.90 1.38
C LEU A 5 8.57 -3.92 0.25
N THR A 6 9.61 -4.25 -0.49
CA THR A 6 9.96 -3.63 -1.77
C THR A 6 9.65 -4.62 -2.89
N MET A 7 9.00 -4.17 -3.96
CA MET A 7 8.66 -5.00 -5.12
C MET A 7 9.08 -4.34 -6.43
N GLY A 8 9.31 -5.15 -7.46
CA GLY A 8 9.68 -4.67 -8.79
C GLY A 8 10.95 -3.79 -8.78
N ASP A 9 10.93 -2.74 -9.61
CA ASP A 9 11.98 -1.74 -9.73
C ASP A 9 11.89 -0.70 -8.59
N ASP A 10 12.26 -1.12 -7.38
CA ASP A 10 12.37 -0.27 -6.18
C ASP A 10 11.07 0.40 -5.72
N ILE A 11 9.91 -0.25 -5.96
CA ILE A 11 8.63 0.23 -5.42
C ILE A 11 8.52 -0.20 -3.95
N GLU A 12 8.58 0.77 -3.05
CA GLU A 12 8.34 0.55 -1.63
C GLU A 12 6.83 0.49 -1.35
N VAL A 13 6.42 -0.60 -0.70
CA VAL A 13 5.05 -0.79 -0.22
C VAL A 13 5.02 -0.53 1.27
N VAL A 14 4.27 0.48 1.68
CA VAL A 14 4.09 0.84 3.09
C VAL A 14 2.61 0.90 3.44
N HIS A 15 2.25 0.57 4.68
CA HIS A 15 0.85 0.58 5.13
C HIS A 15 0.63 1.44 6.37
N SER A 16 -0.58 1.94 6.58
CA SER A 16 -0.97 2.63 7.80
C SER A 16 -1.15 1.66 8.98
N GLU A 17 -1.33 2.19 10.18
CA GLU A 17 -1.97 1.42 11.25
C GLU A 17 -3.40 1.03 10.87
N LEU A 18 -4.01 0.14 11.67
CA LEU A 18 -5.42 -0.21 11.53
C LEU A 18 -6.30 0.98 11.95
N ILE A 19 -7.06 1.53 11.01
CA ILE A 19 -7.93 2.69 11.25
C ILE A 19 -9.37 2.19 11.35
N ARG A 20 -10.02 2.43 12.49
CA ARG A 20 -11.42 2.02 12.68
C ARG A 20 -12.36 3.19 12.48
N ASP A 21 -13.16 3.14 11.42
CA ASP A 21 -14.11 4.19 11.05
C ASP A 21 -15.51 3.59 10.84
N LYS A 22 -16.49 4.07 11.61
CA LYS A 22 -17.91 3.61 11.55
C LYS A 22 -18.09 2.08 11.60
N GLY A 23 -17.24 1.39 12.34
CA GLY A 23 -17.28 -0.07 12.49
C GLY A 23 -16.63 -0.85 11.35
N ILE A 24 -16.00 -0.16 10.39
CA ILE A 24 -15.20 -0.76 9.32
C ILE A 24 -13.73 -0.53 9.64
N ASP A 25 -12.96 -1.60 9.57
CA ASP A 25 -11.51 -1.54 9.73
C ASP A 25 -10.87 -1.23 8.37
N LYS A 26 -10.13 -0.13 8.31
CA LYS A 26 -9.48 0.42 7.12
C LYS A 26 -7.97 0.38 7.26
N VAL A 27 -7.28 0.21 6.14
CA VAL A 27 -5.84 0.37 6.04
C VAL A 27 -5.53 1.09 4.74
N PHE A 28 -4.66 2.10 4.82
CA PHE A 28 -4.10 2.73 3.63
C PHE A 28 -2.81 2.02 3.27
N VAL A 29 -2.67 1.65 1.99
CA VAL A 29 -1.43 1.09 1.44
C VAL A 29 -0.90 2.06 0.42
N HIS A 30 0.36 2.45 0.55
CA HIS A 30 1.07 3.32 -0.37
C HIS A 30 2.08 2.51 -1.17
N PHE A 31 2.23 2.90 -2.42
CA PHE A 31 3.20 2.42 -3.39
C PHE A 31 4.01 3.62 -3.81
N GLU A 32 5.30 3.61 -3.48
CA GLU A 32 6.19 4.76 -3.68
C GLU A 32 7.46 4.29 -4.42
N ARG A 33 7.78 4.93 -5.55
CA ARG A 33 9.01 4.68 -6.32
C ARG A 33 9.79 5.99 -6.50
N PRO A 34 11.07 6.07 -6.11
CA PRO A 34 11.88 7.26 -6.36
C PRO A 34 12.13 7.44 -7.87
N THR A 35 12.09 8.68 -8.34
CA THR A 35 12.42 9.08 -9.71
C THR A 35 13.52 10.14 -9.69
N GLU A 36 14.06 10.52 -10.86
CA GLU A 36 15.12 11.54 -10.93
C GLU A 36 14.70 12.90 -10.33
N ASP A 37 13.42 13.24 -10.43
CA ASP A 37 12.86 14.54 -10.02
C ASP A 37 11.87 14.47 -8.83
N GLY A 38 11.65 13.28 -8.24
CA GLY A 38 10.67 13.12 -7.17
C GLY A 38 10.29 11.67 -6.89
N PHE A 39 8.99 11.39 -6.85
CA PHE A 39 8.44 10.06 -6.56
C PHE A 39 7.20 9.77 -7.42
N ASP A 40 7.07 8.55 -7.92
CA ASP A 40 5.77 8.00 -8.30
C ASP A 40 5.06 7.49 -7.04
N SER A 41 3.83 7.93 -6.80
CA SER A 41 3.08 7.69 -5.56
C SER A 41 1.61 7.38 -5.83
N ALA A 42 1.20 6.18 -5.41
CA ALA A 42 -0.19 5.74 -5.43
C ALA A 42 -0.61 5.21 -4.06
N ARG A 43 -1.87 5.44 -3.67
CA ARG A 43 -2.45 4.93 -2.43
C ARG A 43 -3.73 4.18 -2.73
N CYS A 44 -3.88 3.03 -2.09
CA CYS A 44 -5.12 2.28 -2.06
C CYS A 44 -5.70 2.25 -0.64
N GLU A 45 -7.02 2.44 -0.52
CA GLU A 45 -7.77 2.18 0.70
C GLU A 45 -8.34 0.75 0.70
N LEU A 46 -8.01 -0.05 1.72
CA LEU A 46 -8.67 -1.32 1.97
C LEU A 46 -9.78 -1.14 3.02
N PRO A 47 -10.93 -1.83 2.91
CA PRO A 47 -11.22 -2.91 1.94
C PRO A 47 -11.95 -2.42 0.68
N SER A 48 -12.10 -1.11 0.51
CA SER A 48 -12.87 -0.51 -0.59
C SER A 48 -12.15 -0.57 -1.94
N TYR A 49 -10.85 -0.89 -1.94
CA TYR A 49 -9.95 -0.84 -3.11
C TYR A 49 -10.03 0.50 -3.85
N THR A 50 -10.23 1.58 -3.10
CA THR A 50 -10.31 2.92 -3.68
C THR A 50 -8.91 3.48 -3.88
N TRP A 51 -8.56 3.76 -5.13
CA TRP A 51 -7.27 4.30 -5.50
C TRP A 51 -7.24 5.83 -5.48
N THR A 52 -6.13 6.39 -5.04
CA THR A 52 -5.80 7.81 -5.15
C THR A 52 -4.36 7.93 -5.62
N GLU A 53 -4.16 8.54 -6.78
CA GLU A 53 -2.86 8.87 -7.35
C GLU A 53 -2.65 10.38 -7.21
N TRP A 54 -1.45 10.82 -6.78
CA TRP A 54 -1.18 12.26 -6.64
C TRP A 54 0.14 12.72 -7.25
N GLU A 55 1.14 11.84 -7.38
CA GLU A 55 2.44 12.17 -8.00
C GLU A 55 2.96 11.02 -8.87
N GLY A 56 3.52 11.36 -10.02
CA GLY A 56 4.10 10.40 -10.95
C GLY A 56 3.12 9.54 -11.75
N HIS A 57 3.65 8.62 -12.55
CA HIS A 57 2.89 7.86 -13.56
C HIS A 57 3.16 6.37 -13.43
N PHE A 58 2.36 5.67 -12.61
CA PHE A 58 2.24 4.22 -12.74
C PHE A 58 1.41 3.89 -13.98
N SER A 59 1.88 2.93 -14.76
CA SER A 59 1.14 2.40 -15.91
C SER A 59 -0.09 1.62 -15.45
N THR A 60 -1.03 1.40 -16.37
CA THR A 60 -2.20 0.56 -16.11
C THR A 60 -1.83 -0.87 -15.72
N ASP A 61 -0.73 -1.38 -16.25
CA ASP A 61 -0.25 -2.74 -15.99
C ASP A 61 0.30 -2.82 -14.55
N GLU A 62 1.08 -1.82 -14.12
CA GLU A 62 1.56 -1.72 -12.73
C GLU A 62 0.41 -1.60 -11.74
N LEU A 63 -0.60 -0.76 -12.02
CA LEU A 63 -1.78 -0.64 -11.16
C LEU A 63 -2.55 -1.97 -11.05
N ALA A 64 -2.64 -2.73 -12.14
CA ALA A 64 -3.25 -4.07 -12.13
C ALA A 64 -2.44 -5.08 -11.29
N GLU A 65 -1.10 -5.01 -11.35
CA GLU A 65 -0.23 -5.80 -10.48
C GLU A 65 -0.42 -5.43 -9.01
N PHE A 66 -0.55 -4.14 -8.69
CA PHE A 66 -0.76 -3.68 -7.33
C PHE A 66 -2.11 -4.15 -6.80
N GLU A 67 -3.16 -4.11 -7.61
CA GLU A 67 -4.49 -4.60 -7.22
C GLU A 67 -4.48 -6.11 -6.95
N ALA A 68 -3.85 -6.90 -7.82
CA ALA A 68 -3.67 -8.33 -7.61
C ALA A 68 -2.84 -8.62 -6.35
N PHE A 69 -1.78 -7.87 -6.12
CA PHE A 69 -0.96 -7.96 -4.92
C PHE A 69 -1.76 -7.68 -3.66
N LEU A 70 -2.53 -6.58 -3.62
CA LEU A 70 -3.36 -6.21 -2.47
C LEU A 70 -4.42 -7.28 -2.20
N SER A 71 -5.10 -7.77 -3.23
CA SER A 71 -6.11 -8.83 -3.09
C SER A 71 -5.53 -10.09 -2.45
N ASN A 72 -4.32 -10.50 -2.86
CA ASN A 72 -3.65 -11.67 -2.30
C ASN A 72 -3.11 -11.44 -0.88
N ASN A 73 -2.73 -10.21 -0.53
CA ASN A 73 -2.04 -9.90 0.72
C ASN A 73 -2.88 -9.17 1.78
N ALA A 74 -4.11 -8.76 1.46
CA ALA A 74 -4.94 -7.91 2.33
C ALA A 74 -5.01 -8.43 3.77
N HIS A 75 -5.25 -9.73 3.94
CA HIS A 75 -5.33 -10.37 5.25
C HIS A 75 -4.04 -10.22 6.09
N LEU A 76 -2.87 -10.28 5.46
CA LEU A 76 -1.57 -10.06 6.13
C LEU A 76 -1.36 -8.58 6.45
N ILE A 77 -1.69 -7.70 5.51
CA ILE A 77 -1.60 -6.25 5.70
C ILE A 77 -2.47 -5.82 6.90
N TYR A 78 -3.71 -6.29 7.00
CA TYR A 78 -4.56 -6.05 8.16
C TYR A 78 -3.94 -6.55 9.47
N ARG A 79 -3.36 -7.75 9.46
CA ARG A 79 -2.69 -8.31 10.64
C ARG A 79 -1.51 -7.43 11.07
N TYR A 80 -0.67 -6.99 10.14
CA TYR A 80 0.48 -6.14 10.46
C TYR A 80 0.06 -4.73 10.85
N ALA A 81 -0.98 -4.17 10.22
CA ALA A 81 -1.56 -2.88 10.60
C ALA A 81 -2.07 -2.90 12.06
N ALA A 82 -2.73 -4.00 12.48
CA ALA A 82 -3.15 -4.18 13.87
C ALA A 82 -1.97 -4.39 14.85
N SER A 83 -0.80 -4.80 14.34
CA SER A 83 0.40 -5.12 15.12
C SER A 83 1.37 -3.95 15.27
N GLY A 84 1.12 -2.82 14.59
CA GLY A 84 2.07 -1.71 14.47
C GLY A 84 3.22 -2.00 13.50
N GLY A 85 2.96 -2.72 12.41
CA GLY A 85 3.93 -3.04 11.36
C GLY A 85 4.51 -4.45 11.42
N VAL A 86 5.39 -4.76 10.46
CA VAL A 86 6.11 -6.04 10.40
C VAL A 86 7.16 -6.06 11.51
N LYS A 87 7.02 -7.00 12.46
CA LYS A 87 8.03 -7.22 13.50
C LYS A 87 9.10 -8.16 12.99
N VAL A 88 10.22 -7.61 12.53
CA VAL A 88 11.45 -8.40 12.34
C VAL A 88 12.05 -8.61 13.73
N THR A 89 11.97 -9.85 14.24
CA THR A 89 12.54 -10.25 15.54
C THR A 89 13.90 -10.87 15.33
#